data_AF-A0A2G1LL48-F1
#
_entry.id   AF-A0A2G1LL48-F1
#
_cell.length_a   1.000
_cell.length_b   1.000
_cell.length_c   1.000
_cell.angle_alpha   90.00
_cell.angle_beta   90.00
_cell.angle_gamma   90.00
#
_symmetry.space_group_name_H-M   'P 1'
#
loop_
_entity.id
_entity.type
_entity.pdbx_description
1 polymer ?
#
loop_
_entity_poly.entity_id
_entity_poly.type
_entity_poly.pdbx_seq_one_letter_code
_entity_poly.pdbx_strand_id
1 'polypeptide(L)'
;MIRRIFVTGLLLALAGCATTPRVNYDADPAANFASYRSYSWASITVPQGMNPLLFQRVKASIDTALAARGYSQADPGEFAIGFTLGARDRVEVTDFGPYATYYRPWGGW
;
A
#
# COMPACT_ATOMS: atom_id res chain seq x y z
N MET A 1 11.33 -19.76 37.03
CA MET A 1 11.46 -18.42 36.41
C MET A 1 11.82 -18.50 34.92
N ILE A 2 12.83 -19.29 34.53
CA ILE A 2 13.26 -19.53 33.13
C ILE A 2 12.13 -19.97 32.17
N ARG A 3 11.23 -20.86 32.60
CA ARG A 3 10.09 -21.33 31.77
C ARG A 3 9.10 -20.21 31.40
N ARG A 4 8.93 -19.19 32.25
CA ARG A 4 8.08 -18.03 31.94
C ARG A 4 8.74 -17.13 30.91
N ILE A 5 10.06 -16.89 31.04
CA ILE A 5 10.85 -16.11 30.08
C ILE A 5 10.81 -16.74 28.69
N PHE A 6 10.90 -18.08 28.61
CA PHE A 6 10.85 -18.81 27.34
C PHE A 6 9.49 -18.71 26.65
N VAL A 7 8.39 -18.80 27.40
CA VAL A 7 7.03 -18.65 26.86
C VAL A 7 6.77 -17.22 26.40
N THR A 8 7.21 -16.21 27.15
CA THR A 8 7.10 -14.81 26.74
C THR A 8 7.95 -14.53 25.49
N GLY A 9 9.17 -15.05 25.41
CA GLY A 9 10.03 -14.92 24.22
C GLY A 9 9.43 -15.55 22.96
N LEU A 10 8.80 -16.72 23.10
CA LEU A 10 8.12 -17.38 21.98
C LEU A 10 6.92 -16.56 21.48
N LEU A 11 6.12 -15.98 22.39
CA LEU A 11 4.98 -15.12 22.03
C LEU A 11 5.41 -13.84 21.28
N LEU A 12 6.55 -13.24 21.64
CA LEU A 12 7.09 -12.08 20.91
C LEU A 12 7.60 -12.46 19.51
N ALA A 13 8.14 -13.67 19.33
CA ALA A 13 8.66 -14.13 18.03
C ALA A 13 7.54 -14.30 16.98
N LEU A 14 6.29 -14.56 17.40
CA LEU A 14 5.15 -14.67 16.49
C LEU A 14 4.65 -13.32 15.94
N ALA A 15 5.04 -12.19 16.54
CA ALA A 15 4.59 -10.86 16.08
C ALA A 15 5.35 -10.33 14.86
N GLY A 16 6.41 -11.02 14.40
CA GLY A 16 7.33 -10.53 13.36
C GLY A 16 6.89 -10.74 11.90
N CYS A 17 5.83 -11.50 11.63
CA CYS A 17 5.43 -11.87 10.26
C CYS A 17 4.40 -10.93 9.63
N ALA A 18 4.44 -9.63 9.94
CA ALA A 18 3.60 -8.65 9.24
C ALA A 18 4.25 -8.27 7.90
N THR A 19 3.67 -8.73 6.79
CA THR A 19 3.99 -8.23 5.45
C THR A 19 3.59 -6.76 5.35
N THR A 20 4.58 -5.88 5.51
CA THR A 20 4.35 -4.44 5.38
C THR A 20 4.29 -4.09 3.89
N PRO A 21 3.24 -3.39 3.42
CA PRO A 21 3.18 -2.95 2.03
C PRO A 21 4.34 -2.00 1.73
N ARG A 22 4.89 -2.08 0.51
CA ARG A 22 5.84 -1.08 0.01
C ARG A 22 5.10 0.26 -0.12
N VAL A 23 5.53 1.26 0.63
CA VAL A 23 5.00 2.63 0.55
C VAL A 23 6.11 3.53 0.04
N ASN A 24 5.88 4.18 -1.10
CA ASN A 24 6.73 5.26 -1.59
C ASN A 24 5.97 6.57 -1.41
N TYR A 25 6.68 7.63 -0.98
CA TYR A 25 6.11 8.95 -0.82
C TYR A 25 7.03 9.99 -1.46
N ASP A 26 6.44 11.05 -1.98
CA ASP A 26 7.13 12.23 -2.51
C ASP A 26 6.33 13.46 -2.08
N ALA A 27 7.02 14.54 -1.74
CA ALA A 27 6.43 15.78 -1.25
C ALA A 27 7.32 16.96 -1.62
N ASP A 28 6.70 18.10 -1.92
CA ASP A 28 7.41 19.35 -2.18
C ASP A 28 8.12 19.83 -0.90
N PRO A 29 9.46 19.97 -0.89
CA PRO A 29 10.22 20.47 0.26
C PRO A 29 9.90 21.92 0.63
N ALA A 30 9.38 22.71 -0.31
CA ALA A 30 9.00 24.10 -0.07
C ALA A 30 7.60 24.23 0.54
N ALA A 31 6.78 23.17 0.51
CA ALA A 31 5.42 23.20 1.03
C ALA A 31 5.39 23.05 2.56
N ASN A 32 4.79 24.02 3.24
CA ASN A 32 4.59 23.96 4.69
C ASN A 32 3.25 23.29 5.05
N PHE A 33 3.23 21.97 5.16
CA PHE A 33 2.02 21.23 5.53
C PHE A 33 1.52 21.52 6.95
N ALA A 34 2.35 22.09 7.83
CA ALA A 34 1.96 22.47 9.18
C ALA A 34 1.11 23.74 9.24
N SER A 35 1.12 24.56 8.18
CA SER A 35 0.23 25.74 8.11
C SER A 35 -1.20 25.39 7.71
N TYR A 36 -1.42 24.23 7.09
CA TYR A 36 -2.76 23.81 6.68
C TYR A 36 -3.52 23.18 7.85
N ARG A 37 -4.83 23.42 7.88
CA ARG A 37 -5.76 22.92 8.88
C ARG A 37 -7.01 22.30 8.24
N SER A 38 -7.36 22.70 7.02
CA SER A 38 -8.55 22.18 6.35
C SER A 38 -8.27 21.49 5.03
N TYR A 39 -9.08 20.48 4.70
CA TYR A 39 -8.99 19.75 3.45
C TYR A 39 -10.34 19.59 2.77
N SER A 40 -10.33 19.46 1.44
CA SER A 40 -11.50 19.10 0.64
C SER A 40 -11.23 17.83 -0.18
N TRP A 41 -12.29 17.17 -0.62
CA TRP A 41 -12.19 16.06 -1.55
C TRP A 41 -12.17 16.61 -2.99
N ALA A 42 -11.10 16.34 -3.75
CA ALA A 42 -10.97 16.80 -5.13
C ALA A 42 -12.06 16.21 -6.05
N SER A 43 -12.52 15.00 -5.72
CA SER A 43 -13.68 14.37 -6.34
C SER A 43 -14.36 13.45 -5.33
N ILE A 44 -15.69 13.52 -5.29
CA ILE A 44 -16.54 12.59 -4.53
C ILE A 44 -17.09 11.46 -5.40
N THR A 45 -16.85 11.51 -6.71
CA THR A 45 -17.35 10.52 -7.66
C THR A 45 -16.42 9.33 -7.72
N VAL A 46 -16.98 8.14 -7.56
CA VAL A 46 -16.25 6.88 -7.69
C VAL A 46 -15.77 6.74 -9.15
N PRO A 47 -14.45 6.61 -9.41
CA PRO A 47 -13.94 6.41 -10.76
C PRO A 47 -14.50 5.14 -11.40
N GLN A 48 -14.69 5.17 -12.71
CA GLN A 48 -15.16 4.01 -13.49
C GLN A 48 -14.22 2.81 -13.28
N GLY A 49 -14.78 1.62 -13.02
CA GLY A 49 -14.01 0.40 -12.74
C GLY A 49 -13.56 0.23 -11.29
N MET A 50 -13.84 1.19 -10.40
CA MET A 50 -13.54 1.07 -8.97
C MET A 50 -14.73 0.53 -8.19
N ASN A 51 -14.48 -0.38 -7.24
CA ASN A 51 -15.51 -0.85 -6.32
C ASN A 51 -15.98 0.31 -5.39
N PRO A 52 -17.26 0.71 -5.42
CA PRO A 52 -17.77 1.82 -4.61
C PRO A 52 -17.61 1.62 -3.10
N LEU A 53 -17.71 0.38 -2.62
CA LEU A 53 -17.52 0.08 -1.19
C LEU A 53 -16.07 0.27 -0.77
N LEU A 54 -15.10 -0.10 -1.63
CA LEU A 54 -13.68 0.14 -1.35
C LEU A 54 -13.35 1.63 -1.37
N PHE A 55 -13.91 2.38 -2.33
CA PHE A 55 -13.75 3.83 -2.36
C PHE A 55 -14.23 4.46 -1.04
N GLN A 56 -15.44 4.13 -0.57
CA GLN A 56 -15.98 4.68 0.68
C GLN A 56 -15.14 4.28 1.90
N ARG A 57 -14.64 3.05 1.96
CA ARG A 57 -13.77 2.59 3.06
C ARG A 57 -12.44 3.35 3.09
N VAL A 58 -11.80 3.51 1.93
CA VAL A 58 -10.53 4.25 1.83
C VAL A 58 -10.75 5.73 2.17
N LYS A 59 -11.80 6.35 1.63
CA LYS A 59 -12.20 7.72 1.96
C LYS A 59 -12.37 7.90 3.49
N ALA A 60 -13.17 7.05 4.13
CA ALA A 60 -13.40 7.11 5.57
C ALA A 60 -12.12 6.88 6.40
N SER A 61 -11.22 6.01 5.93
CA SER A 61 -9.93 5.79 6.59
C SER A 61 -9.02 7.01 6.53
N ILE A 62 -9.02 7.72 5.39
CA ILE A 62 -8.28 8.97 5.22
C ILE A 62 -8.89 10.07 6.09
N ASP A 63 -10.23 10.21 6.08
CA ASP A 63 -10.94 11.17 6.93
C ASP A 63 -10.60 10.97 8.41
N THR A 64 -10.59 9.71 8.88
CA THR A 64 -10.23 9.36 10.27
C THR A 64 -8.77 9.67 10.58
N ALA A 65 -7.86 9.33 9.67
CA ALA A 65 -6.43 9.57 9.86
C ALA A 65 -6.07 11.07 9.90
N LEU A 66 -6.79 11.89 9.12
CA LEU A 66 -6.63 13.33 9.11
C LEU A 66 -7.25 14.00 10.34
N ALA A 67 -8.43 13.56 10.76
CA ALA A 67 -9.04 14.01 12.00
C ALA A 67 -8.13 13.72 13.21
N ALA A 68 -7.50 12.54 13.26
CA ALA A 68 -6.53 12.19 14.30
C ALA A 68 -5.26 13.08 14.29
N ARG A 69 -4.94 13.71 13.15
CA ARG A 69 -3.86 14.68 12.99
C ARG A 69 -4.30 16.13 13.23
N GLY A 70 -5.58 16.37 13.51
CA GLY A 70 -6.14 17.69 13.78
C GLY A 70 -6.64 18.46 12.54
N TYR A 71 -6.73 17.82 11.38
CA TYR A 71 -7.32 18.44 10.19
C TYR A 71 -8.85 18.33 10.19
N SER A 72 -9.53 19.31 9.62
CA SER A 72 -10.98 19.33 9.45
C SER A 72 -11.39 19.40 7.98
N GLN A 73 -12.45 18.69 7.59
CA GLN A 73 -12.98 18.84 6.24
C GLN A 73 -13.65 20.22 6.08
N ALA A 74 -13.37 20.92 4.98
CA ALA A 74 -14.00 22.19 4.59
C ALA A 74 -14.23 22.23 3.07
N ASP A 75 -15.16 23.10 2.64
CA ASP A 75 -15.45 23.33 1.22
C ASP A 75 -15.56 24.85 0.95
N PRO A 76 -14.53 25.50 0.36
CA PRO A 76 -13.26 24.93 -0.07
C PRO A 76 -12.29 24.66 1.10
N GLY A 77 -11.46 23.61 0.98
CA GLY A 77 -10.34 23.34 1.88
C GLY A 77 -9.05 24.02 1.41
N GLU A 78 -8.08 24.16 2.30
CA GLU A 78 -6.76 24.73 1.97
C GLU A 78 -5.91 23.80 1.08
N PHE A 79 -6.20 22.50 1.11
CA PHE A 79 -5.67 21.52 0.15
C PHE A 79 -6.74 20.49 -0.23
N ALA A 80 -6.56 19.85 -1.38
CA ALA A 80 -7.49 18.85 -1.90
C ALA A 80 -6.88 17.44 -1.88
N ILE A 81 -7.72 16.44 -1.61
CA ILE A 81 -7.33 15.03 -1.57
C ILE A 81 -7.98 14.29 -2.74
N GLY A 82 -7.17 13.53 -3.47
CA GLY A 82 -7.62 12.57 -4.46
C GLY A 82 -6.85 11.27 -4.32
N PHE A 83 -7.51 10.14 -4.57
CA PHE A 83 -6.84 8.84 -4.63
C PHE A 83 -7.41 8.02 -5.78
N THR A 84 -6.59 7.10 -6.27
CA THR A 84 -6.98 6.08 -7.25
C THR A 84 -6.64 4.70 -6.69
N LEU A 85 -7.48 3.72 -6.98
CA LEU A 85 -7.27 2.32 -6.63
C LEU A 85 -7.14 1.56 -7.94
N GLY A 86 -6.03 0.86 -8.11
CA GLY A 86 -5.80 -0.03 -9.25
C GLY A 86 -5.33 -1.38 -8.74
N ALA A 87 -5.95 -2.45 -9.23
CA ALA A 87 -5.36 -3.78 -9.14
C ALA A 87 -4.37 -3.93 -10.30
N ARG A 88 -3.12 -4.25 -10.00
CA ARG A 88 -2.15 -4.68 -11.01
C ARG A 88 -1.79 -6.12 -10.72
N ASP A 89 -2.13 -7.02 -11.64
CA ASP A 89 -1.58 -8.36 -11.63
C ASP A 89 -0.09 -8.25 -11.96
N ARG A 90 0.76 -8.48 -10.96
CA ARG A 90 2.20 -8.56 -11.18
C ARG A 90 2.49 -9.98 -11.68
N VAL A 91 2.59 -10.15 -12.99
CA VAL A 91 3.14 -11.37 -13.58
C VAL A 91 4.66 -11.31 -13.42
N GLU A 92 5.18 -11.97 -12.40
CA GLU A 92 6.62 -12.17 -12.24
C GLU A 92 7.03 -13.37 -13.10
N VAL A 93 7.49 -13.11 -14.32
CA VAL A 93 8.00 -14.15 -15.21
C VAL A 93 9.44 -14.47 -14.79
N THR A 94 9.63 -15.59 -14.11
CA THR A 94 10.97 -16.17 -13.91
C THR A 94 11.32 -16.97 -15.16
N ASP A 95 12.06 -16.35 -16.09
CA ASP A 95 12.61 -17.04 -17.27
C ASP A 95 13.88 -17.80 -16.86
N PHE A 96 13.82 -19.13 -16.87
CA PHE A 96 14.97 -20.00 -16.57
C PHE A 96 15.86 -20.25 -17.79
N GLY A 97 15.62 -19.56 -18.91
CA GLY A 97 16.31 -19.79 -20.17
C GLY A 97 15.92 -21.11 -20.82
N PRO A 98 16.38 -21.38 -22.06
CA PRO A 98 16.02 -22.59 -22.79
C PRO A 98 16.61 -23.83 -22.12
N TYR A 99 15.75 -24.62 -21.46
CA TYR A 99 16.02 -25.98 -20.94
C TYR A 99 16.22 -27.03 -22.06
N ALA A 100 16.88 -26.66 -23.16
CA ALA A 100 16.97 -27.48 -24.35
C ALA A 100 18.35 -27.39 -25.00
N THR A 101 19.39 -27.85 -24.31
CA THR A 101 20.71 -28.09 -24.94
C THR A 101 21.28 -29.48 -24.70
N TYR A 102 20.56 -30.40 -24.04
CA TYR A 102 21.10 -31.74 -23.74
C TYR A 102 20.39 -32.93 -24.39
N TYR A 103 19.60 -32.73 -25.44
CA TYR A 103 19.12 -33.83 -26.28
C TYR A 103 19.84 -33.79 -27.63
N ARG A 104 20.96 -34.53 -27.73
CA ARG A 104 21.52 -34.95 -29.02
C ARG A 104 20.58 -36.02 -29.61
N PRO A 105 19.92 -35.79 -30.76
CA PRO A 105 19.24 -36.88 -31.45
C PRO A 105 20.30 -37.88 -31.90
N TRP A 106 20.06 -39.15 -31.61
CA TRP A 106 20.95 -40.25 -31.91
C TRP A 106 21.32 -40.29 -33.40
N GLY A 107 22.63 -40.38 -33.69
CA GLY A 107 23.15 -40.80 -35.00
C GLY A 107 23.87 -39.71 -35.80
N GLY A 108 25.18 -39.59 -35.59
CA GLY A 108 26.09 -38.89 -36.50
C GLY A 108 27.51 -39.37 -36.24
N TRP A 109 28.12 -39.99 -37.24
CA TRP A 109 29.49 -40.51 -37.24
C TRP A 109 30.53 -39.42 -36.99
#